data_AF-A0A3B6B359-F1
#
_entry.id   AF-A0A3B6B359-F1
#
_cell.length_a   1.000
_cell.length_b   1.000
_cell.length_c   1.000
_cell.angle_alpha   90.00
_cell.angle_beta   90.00
_cell.angle_gamma   90.00
#
_symmetry.space_group_name_H-M   'P 1'
#
loop_
_entity.id
_entity.type
_entity.pdbx_description
1 polymer ?
#
loop_
_entity_poly.entity_id
_entity_poly.type
_entity_poly.pdbx_seq_one_letter_code
_entity_poly.pdbx_strand_id
1 'polypeptide(L)'
;MRSSNAMLGRQKTSKTRFVRRINSILQQLQSASLNKFVVKFALRKRHTAHIDRWVNFSVASRTKHLVLDLCPGMKVSSIDTDDMYTFPLHLFDASSGSCVKSLRLGFVYLMPLPDLCGFANLKKLSLHMVTITGEFSCLVPVCAVLEWLSITRCRMAGLSIAQELSQLHYLCVQFCFLLKLEIRAPNLVTFMFNDHAIPIMLGEPLKISEATIGLFSSSDCFNYVFTDLVNALSHVQSLSINFKINTEVLGFVKNPTRLTNLRLMILKIDISGWPETTGGILRLAYILKLAPFLEELVLHMYYLNLAIPVLQTIEDTSPPHPHSHLKTIRMTGFYGLHGQLELALYLLRNATSLKCMVIDPVVRNSSYIPPLVVAEKQIYQGRITARTKLWRNNEFRGVLEIL
;
A
#
# COMPACT_ATOMS: atom_id res chain seq x y z
N MET A 1 33.14 -2.54 -25.60
CA MET A 1 32.65 -3.81 -24.99
C MET A 1 33.71 -4.51 -24.11
N ARG A 2 34.14 -3.95 -22.97
CA ARG A 2 35.07 -4.64 -22.02
C ARG A 2 34.75 -4.47 -20.52
N SER A 3 33.59 -3.91 -20.16
CA SER A 3 33.24 -3.58 -18.76
C SER A 3 32.39 -4.64 -18.02
N SER A 4 31.68 -5.52 -18.73
CA SER A 4 30.74 -6.49 -18.13
C SER A 4 31.43 -7.66 -17.40
N ASN A 5 32.56 -8.15 -17.91
CA ASN A 5 33.19 -9.37 -17.39
C ASN A 5 33.88 -9.19 -16.02
N ALA A 6 34.41 -7.99 -15.73
CA ALA A 6 35.09 -7.71 -14.46
C ALA A 6 34.11 -7.61 -13.27
N MET A 7 32.92 -7.04 -13.47
CA MET A 7 31.87 -6.99 -12.45
C MET A 7 31.29 -8.38 -12.14
N LEU A 8 31.04 -9.20 -13.17
CA LEU A 8 30.60 -10.60 -13.01
C LEU A 8 31.63 -11.44 -12.23
N GLY A 9 32.93 -11.24 -12.47
CA GLY A 9 34.02 -11.91 -11.75
C GLY A 9 34.12 -11.51 -10.26
N ARG A 10 34.04 -10.21 -9.94
CA ARG A 10 34.02 -9.72 -8.55
C ARG A 10 32.78 -10.16 -7.78
N GLN A 11 31.62 -10.24 -8.45
CA GLN A 11 30.39 -10.70 -7.81
C GLN A 11 30.40 -12.22 -7.54
N LYS A 12 30.96 -13.02 -8.46
CA LYS A 12 31.16 -14.48 -8.26
C LYS A 12 32.10 -14.77 -7.09
N THR A 13 33.25 -14.08 -7.01
CA THR A 13 34.24 -14.26 -5.93
C THR A 13 33.70 -13.85 -4.56
N SER A 14 32.87 -12.79 -4.50
CA SER A 14 32.16 -12.39 -3.28
C SER A 14 31.16 -13.45 -2.79
N LYS A 15 30.36 -14.04 -3.71
CA LYS A 15 29.39 -15.10 -3.39
C LYS A 15 30.05 -16.34 -2.79
N THR A 16 31.12 -16.84 -3.41
CA THR A 16 31.83 -18.03 -2.92
C THR A 16 32.44 -17.80 -1.54
N ARG A 17 33.01 -16.62 -1.29
CA ARG A 17 33.56 -16.26 0.03
C ARG A 17 32.46 -16.21 1.10
N PHE A 18 31.32 -15.61 0.78
CA PHE A 18 30.17 -15.56 1.67
C PHE A 18 29.68 -16.96 2.06
N VAL A 19 29.48 -17.83 1.07
CA VAL A 19 29.05 -19.22 1.27
C VAL A 19 30.04 -19.99 2.15
N ARG A 20 31.34 -19.91 1.86
CA ARG A 20 32.39 -20.58 2.66
C ARG A 20 32.38 -20.10 4.10
N ARG A 21 32.21 -18.80 4.32
CA ARG A 21 32.16 -18.21 5.66
C ARG A 21 30.96 -18.72 6.44
N ILE A 22 29.76 -18.76 5.86
CA ILE A 22 28.59 -19.35 6.52
C ILE A 22 28.86 -20.82 6.85
N ASN A 23 29.32 -21.61 5.89
CA ASN A 23 29.57 -23.04 6.13
C ASN A 23 30.56 -23.29 7.28
N SER A 24 31.61 -22.48 7.39
CA SER A 24 32.57 -22.56 8.49
C SER A 24 31.94 -22.20 9.84
N ILE A 25 31.09 -21.16 9.90
CA ILE A 25 30.35 -20.80 11.13
C ILE A 25 29.41 -21.94 11.54
N LEU A 26 28.67 -22.51 10.59
CA LEU A 26 27.74 -23.62 10.88
C LEU A 26 28.47 -24.86 11.40
N GLN A 27 29.65 -25.16 10.86
CA GLN A 27 30.50 -26.26 11.35
C GLN A 27 30.98 -26.06 12.78
N GLN A 28 31.20 -24.82 13.21
CA GLN A 28 31.61 -24.50 14.59
C GLN A 28 30.45 -24.60 15.59
N LEU A 29 29.22 -24.33 15.15
CA LEU A 29 28.06 -24.29 16.05
C LEU A 29 27.49 -25.68 16.41
N GLN A 30 27.83 -26.74 15.69
CA GLN A 30 27.61 -28.18 15.99
C GLN A 30 26.30 -28.62 16.68
N SER A 31 25.19 -27.87 16.53
CA SER A 31 23.82 -28.10 17.10
C SER A 31 23.41 -27.17 18.27
N ALA A 32 24.08 -26.03 18.45
CA ALA A 32 23.63 -25.00 19.38
C ALA A 32 22.19 -24.55 19.07
N SER A 33 21.35 -24.43 20.09
CA SER A 33 20.01 -23.85 19.94
C SER A 33 20.13 -22.38 19.54
N LEU A 34 19.54 -22.00 18.41
CA LEU A 34 19.57 -20.62 17.94
C LEU A 34 18.19 -20.01 18.08
N ASN A 35 18.08 -18.85 18.73
CA ASN A 35 16.82 -18.13 18.73
C ASN A 35 16.47 -17.59 17.33
N LYS A 36 17.49 -17.13 16.59
CA LYS A 36 17.33 -16.41 15.32
C LYS A 36 18.41 -16.80 14.31
N PHE A 37 17.98 -17.11 13.10
CA PHE A 37 18.85 -17.44 11.96
C PHE A 37 18.52 -16.50 10.79
N VAL A 38 19.51 -15.72 10.34
CA VAL A 38 19.31 -14.70 9.30
C VAL A 38 20.36 -14.84 8.23
N VAL A 39 19.91 -15.07 7.00
CA VAL A 39 20.72 -15.00 5.79
C VAL A 39 20.07 -13.97 4.86
N LYS A 40 20.81 -12.89 4.57
CA LYS A 40 20.42 -11.87 3.59
C LYS A 40 21.54 -11.68 2.59
N PHE A 41 21.47 -12.34 1.46
CA PHE A 41 22.52 -12.26 0.46
C PHE A 41 22.03 -12.73 -0.92
N ALA A 42 22.49 -12.05 -1.97
CA ALA A 42 22.07 -12.34 -3.34
C ALA A 42 22.55 -13.74 -3.81
N LEU A 43 21.71 -14.75 -3.67
CA LEU A 43 21.95 -16.14 -4.07
C LEU A 43 20.83 -16.62 -5.00
N ARG A 44 21.08 -17.76 -5.65
CA ARG A 44 20.30 -18.26 -6.79
C ARG A 44 20.26 -19.78 -6.75
N LYS A 45 19.41 -20.41 -7.57
CA LYS A 45 19.20 -21.87 -7.65
C LYS A 45 20.49 -22.69 -7.72
N ARG A 46 21.54 -22.22 -8.40
CA ARG A 46 22.85 -22.89 -8.42
C ARG A 46 23.53 -23.08 -7.04
N HIS A 47 23.04 -22.45 -5.98
CA HIS A 47 23.55 -22.59 -4.61
C HIS A 47 22.67 -23.47 -3.72
N THR A 48 21.66 -24.15 -4.29
CA THR A 48 20.69 -24.99 -3.57
C THR A 48 21.33 -25.88 -2.50
N ALA A 49 22.37 -26.66 -2.84
CA ALA A 49 23.02 -27.55 -1.88
C ALA A 49 23.56 -26.84 -0.62
N HIS A 50 24.01 -25.59 -0.74
CA HIS A 50 24.44 -24.81 0.41
C HIS A 50 23.27 -24.25 1.19
N ILE A 51 22.26 -23.72 0.49
CA ILE A 51 21.06 -23.15 1.11
C ILE A 51 20.30 -24.24 1.87
N ASP A 52 20.12 -25.42 1.28
CA ASP A 52 19.51 -26.59 1.94
C ASP A 52 20.24 -26.94 3.23
N ARG A 53 21.59 -26.94 3.22
CA ARG A 53 22.38 -27.17 4.42
C ARG A 53 22.09 -26.13 5.51
N TRP A 54 21.90 -24.87 5.13
CA TRP A 54 21.61 -23.78 6.07
C TRP A 54 20.19 -23.88 6.63
N VAL A 55 19.22 -24.22 5.77
CA VAL A 55 17.83 -24.42 6.19
C VAL A 55 17.74 -25.61 7.13
N ASN A 56 18.34 -26.75 6.79
CA ASN A 56 18.41 -27.93 7.67
C ASN A 56 19.05 -27.60 9.02
N PHE A 57 20.16 -26.86 9.02
CA PHE A 57 20.78 -26.40 10.26
C PHE A 57 19.83 -25.52 11.10
N SER A 58 19.06 -24.63 10.47
CA SER A 58 18.10 -23.77 11.18
C SER A 58 16.99 -24.57 11.86
N VAL A 59 16.54 -25.66 11.23
CA VAL A 59 15.55 -26.61 11.78
C VAL A 59 16.16 -27.38 12.94
N ALA A 60 17.34 -27.98 12.75
CA ALA A 60 18.05 -28.73 13.79
C ALA A 60 18.36 -27.85 15.02
N SER A 61 18.65 -26.56 14.81
CA SER A 61 18.90 -25.57 15.87
C SER A 61 17.63 -25.09 16.57
N ARG A 62 16.45 -25.63 16.23
CA ARG A 62 15.12 -25.25 16.75
C ARG A 62 14.85 -23.75 16.67
N THR A 63 15.20 -23.15 15.53
CA THR A 63 15.13 -21.70 15.32
C THR A 63 13.71 -21.16 15.48
N LYS A 64 13.55 -20.08 16.23
CA LYS A 64 12.25 -19.39 16.38
C LYS A 64 12.03 -18.30 15.33
N HIS A 65 13.10 -17.65 14.87
CA HIS A 65 13.06 -16.58 13.89
C HIS A 65 13.96 -16.88 12.69
N LEU A 66 13.37 -17.25 11.56
CA LEU A 66 14.08 -17.56 10.33
C LEU A 66 13.90 -16.45 9.31
N VAL A 67 15.02 -15.93 8.79
CA VAL A 67 15.03 -14.99 7.67
C VAL A 67 15.95 -15.54 6.58
N LEU A 68 15.38 -15.81 5.41
CA LEU A 68 16.11 -16.21 4.22
C LEU A 68 15.73 -15.25 3.08
N ASP A 69 16.55 -14.20 2.89
CA ASP A 69 16.36 -13.20 1.84
C ASP A 69 17.48 -13.34 0.82
N LEU A 70 17.19 -14.02 -0.30
CA LEU A 70 18.18 -14.38 -1.31
C LEU A 70 18.38 -13.28 -2.36
N CYS A 71 17.78 -12.10 -2.19
CA CYS A 71 17.87 -11.01 -3.15
C CYS A 71 17.69 -9.63 -2.49
N PRO A 72 18.47 -9.31 -1.43
CA PRO A 72 18.27 -8.09 -0.67
C PRO A 72 18.57 -6.86 -1.55
N GLY A 73 17.60 -5.94 -1.64
CA GLY A 73 17.79 -4.63 -2.29
C GLY A 73 17.75 -4.62 -3.82
N MET A 74 17.31 -5.70 -4.49
CA MET A 74 17.19 -5.69 -5.95
C MET A 74 16.07 -4.77 -6.44
N LYS A 75 16.42 -3.93 -7.42
CA LYS A 75 15.48 -3.14 -8.23
C LYS A 75 15.08 -3.96 -9.46
N VAL A 76 13.78 -3.99 -9.76
CA VAL A 76 13.14 -4.89 -10.72
C VAL A 76 13.56 -4.49 -12.14
N SER A 77 14.50 -5.22 -12.75
CA SER A 77 14.85 -5.00 -14.18
C SER A 77 14.64 -6.24 -15.05
N SER A 78 14.56 -7.44 -14.47
CA SER A 78 13.99 -8.65 -15.08
C SER A 78 14.03 -9.77 -14.03
N ILE A 79 12.87 -10.35 -13.70
CA ILE A 79 12.81 -11.48 -12.77
C ILE A 79 12.73 -12.74 -13.61
N ASP A 80 13.90 -13.33 -13.87
CA ASP A 80 13.98 -14.73 -14.27
C ASP A 80 13.60 -15.58 -13.05
N THR A 81 12.40 -16.14 -13.07
CA THR A 81 11.88 -17.00 -12.01
C THR A 81 12.52 -18.38 -11.99
N ASP A 82 13.14 -18.82 -13.08
CA ASP A 82 13.72 -20.16 -13.19
C ASP A 82 15.00 -20.30 -12.36
N ASP A 83 15.58 -19.17 -11.95
CA ASP A 83 16.79 -19.09 -11.12
C ASP A 83 16.47 -18.96 -9.60
N MET A 84 15.21 -19.10 -9.20
CA MET A 84 14.80 -19.10 -7.79
C MET A 84 15.13 -20.42 -7.08
N TYR A 85 15.49 -20.32 -5.80
CA TYR A 85 15.64 -21.48 -4.92
C TYR A 85 14.28 -21.97 -4.44
N THR A 86 14.02 -23.27 -4.54
CA THR A 86 12.81 -23.91 -4.00
C THR A 86 12.96 -24.09 -2.50
N PHE A 87 12.14 -23.39 -1.72
CA PHE A 87 12.18 -23.50 -0.26
C PHE A 87 11.52 -24.81 0.21
N PRO A 88 12.21 -25.62 1.04
CA PRO A 88 11.72 -26.93 1.47
C PRO A 88 10.70 -26.79 2.61
N LEU A 89 9.45 -26.47 2.26
CA LEU A 89 8.34 -26.29 3.20
C LEU A 89 8.14 -27.51 4.12
N HIS A 90 8.34 -28.72 3.60
CA HIS A 90 8.17 -29.99 4.33
C HIS A 90 9.04 -30.11 5.59
N LEU A 91 10.17 -29.40 5.67
CA LEU A 91 11.02 -29.40 6.87
C LEU A 91 10.37 -28.71 8.07
N PHE A 92 9.33 -27.90 7.83
CA PHE A 92 8.65 -27.09 8.84
C PHE A 92 7.21 -27.55 9.11
N ASP A 93 6.86 -28.77 8.69
CA ASP A 93 5.58 -29.41 8.98
C ASP A 93 5.30 -29.51 10.49
N ALA A 94 4.03 -29.58 10.89
CA ALA A 94 3.64 -29.75 12.29
C ALA A 94 4.25 -31.03 12.90
N SER A 95 4.38 -32.09 12.08
CA SER A 95 5.04 -33.34 12.48
C SER A 95 6.54 -33.20 12.77
N SER A 96 7.20 -32.14 12.26
CA SER A 96 8.64 -31.94 12.42
C SER A 96 9.03 -31.26 13.74
N GLY A 97 8.07 -30.90 14.60
CA GLY A 97 8.34 -30.20 15.86
C GLY A 97 8.84 -28.77 15.67
N SER A 98 8.53 -28.15 14.52
CA SER A 98 8.99 -26.81 14.15
C SER A 98 8.66 -25.77 15.23
N CYS A 99 9.71 -25.07 15.69
CA CYS A 99 9.63 -24.01 16.69
C CYS A 99 9.53 -22.61 16.07
N VAL A 100 9.42 -22.52 14.73
CA VAL A 100 9.45 -21.24 14.01
C VAL A 100 8.18 -20.44 14.32
N LYS A 101 8.39 -19.26 14.92
CA LYS A 101 7.34 -18.27 15.20
C LYS A 101 7.34 -17.10 14.22
N SER A 102 8.46 -16.86 13.56
CA SER A 102 8.59 -15.81 12.55
C SER A 102 9.41 -16.30 11.37
N LEU A 103 8.82 -16.18 10.18
CA LEU A 103 9.44 -16.57 8.92
C LEU A 103 9.42 -15.38 7.96
N ARG A 104 10.60 -15.04 7.43
CA ARG A 104 10.73 -14.13 6.30
C ARG A 104 11.46 -14.79 5.16
N LEU A 105 10.81 -14.85 4.00
CA LEU A 105 11.38 -15.38 2.78
C LEU A 105 11.47 -14.27 1.72
N GLY A 106 12.61 -14.20 1.04
CA GLY A 106 12.90 -13.25 -0.02
C GLY A 106 13.46 -13.95 -1.24
N PHE A 107 12.83 -13.77 -2.41
CA PHE A 107 13.29 -14.32 -3.68
C PHE A 107 13.44 -15.85 -3.68
N VAL A 108 12.35 -16.53 -3.33
CA VAL A 108 12.27 -18.00 -3.31
C VAL A 108 11.05 -18.48 -4.08
N TYR A 109 11.09 -19.75 -4.45
CA TYR A 109 9.96 -20.47 -5.01
C TYR A 109 9.33 -21.35 -3.93
N LEU A 110 8.00 -21.25 -3.79
CA LEU A 110 7.22 -22.09 -2.88
C LEU A 110 6.37 -23.05 -3.70
N MET A 111 6.48 -24.33 -3.37
CA MET A 111 5.62 -25.39 -3.89
C MET A 111 4.82 -25.97 -2.72
N PRO A 112 3.66 -25.36 -2.38
CA PRO A 112 2.76 -25.92 -1.38
C PRO A 112 2.29 -27.30 -1.85
N LEU A 113 2.28 -28.26 -0.93
CA LEU A 113 1.73 -29.59 -1.17
C LEU A 113 0.39 -29.71 -0.43
N PRO A 114 -0.62 -30.41 -0.98
CA PRO A 114 -1.98 -30.46 -0.41
C PRO A 114 -2.04 -30.91 1.06
N ASP A 115 -1.16 -31.82 1.48
CA ASP A 115 -1.15 -32.42 2.83
C ASP A 115 -0.17 -31.77 3.81
N LEU A 116 0.44 -30.64 3.41
CA LEU A 116 1.53 -30.04 4.16
C LEU A 116 0.98 -29.13 5.27
N CYS A 117 0.94 -29.65 6.50
CA CYS A 117 0.47 -28.95 7.70
C CYS A 117 1.57 -28.06 8.33
N GLY A 118 2.18 -27.21 7.51
CA GLY A 118 3.30 -26.36 7.91
C GLY A 118 2.97 -25.39 9.05
N PHE A 119 3.97 -25.14 9.90
CA PHE A 119 4.08 -23.90 10.70
C PHE A 119 3.03 -23.66 11.80
N ALA A 120 2.63 -24.70 12.55
CA ALA A 120 1.65 -24.58 13.65
C ALA A 120 1.90 -23.44 14.68
N ASN A 121 3.15 -23.02 14.86
CA ASN A 121 3.55 -21.97 15.82
C ASN A 121 3.79 -20.59 15.19
N LEU A 122 3.55 -20.41 13.90
CA LEU A 122 3.96 -19.24 13.14
C LEU A 122 3.02 -18.06 13.38
N LYS A 123 3.57 -17.04 14.05
CA LYS A 123 2.88 -15.78 14.35
C LYS A 123 3.13 -14.71 13.30
N LYS A 124 4.27 -14.75 12.60
CA LYS A 124 4.65 -13.72 11.62
C LYS A 124 5.17 -14.33 10.32
N LEU A 125 4.51 -14.04 9.21
CA LEU A 125 4.92 -14.45 7.87
C LEU A 125 5.18 -13.24 6.98
N SER A 126 6.40 -13.13 6.45
CA SER A 126 6.80 -12.10 5.48
C SER A 126 7.32 -12.75 4.20
N LEU A 127 6.64 -12.52 3.09
CA LEU A 127 7.02 -13.00 1.77
C LEU A 127 7.36 -11.81 0.87
N HIS A 128 8.57 -11.81 0.30
CA HIS A 128 9.03 -10.76 -0.60
C HIS A 128 9.56 -11.36 -1.90
N MET A 129 9.02 -10.95 -3.06
CA MET A 129 9.43 -11.48 -4.37
C MET A 129 9.37 -13.02 -4.44
N VAL A 130 8.32 -13.62 -3.89
CA VAL A 130 8.14 -15.06 -3.85
C VAL A 130 7.22 -15.51 -4.99
N THR A 131 7.58 -16.60 -5.67
CA THR A 131 6.69 -17.26 -6.64
C THR A 131 6.04 -18.45 -5.93
N ILE A 132 4.71 -18.53 -5.97
CA ILE A 132 3.93 -19.59 -5.32
C ILE A 132 3.13 -20.32 -6.40
N THR A 133 3.33 -21.63 -6.53
CA THR A 133 2.47 -22.46 -7.37
C THR A 133 1.24 -22.93 -6.61
N GLY A 134 0.12 -23.09 -7.32
CA GLY A 134 -1.13 -23.52 -6.70
C GLY A 134 -1.73 -22.44 -5.79
N GLU A 135 -2.52 -22.88 -4.81
CA GLU A 135 -3.21 -21.97 -3.91
C GLU A 135 -2.36 -21.59 -2.69
N PHE A 136 -2.42 -20.30 -2.32
CA PHE A 136 -1.80 -19.81 -1.08
C PHE A 136 -2.42 -20.41 0.19
N SER A 137 -3.67 -20.85 0.06
CA SER A 137 -4.47 -21.46 1.10
C SER A 137 -3.82 -22.70 1.71
N CYS A 138 -2.73 -23.25 1.16
CA CYS A 138 -1.94 -24.33 1.74
C CYS A 138 -0.83 -23.85 2.71
N LEU A 139 -0.43 -22.57 2.68
CA LEU A 139 0.63 -22.03 3.55
C LEU A 139 0.10 -21.49 4.89
N VAL A 140 -1.18 -21.15 4.94
CA VAL A 140 -1.83 -20.48 6.08
C VAL A 140 -2.91 -21.30 6.84
N PRO A 141 -3.52 -22.39 6.31
CA PRO A 141 -4.75 -22.98 6.89
C PRO A 141 -4.51 -23.70 8.23
N VAL A 142 -3.25 -23.75 8.71
CA VAL A 142 -2.84 -24.40 9.96
C VAL A 142 -2.29 -23.38 10.98
N CYS A 143 -2.08 -22.12 10.60
CA CYS A 143 -1.54 -21.08 11.48
C CYS A 143 -2.68 -20.34 12.21
N ALA A 144 -3.45 -21.02 13.07
CA ALA A 144 -4.49 -20.39 13.89
C ALA A 144 -3.96 -19.26 14.80
N VAL A 145 -2.64 -19.19 14.97
CA VAL A 145 -1.91 -18.20 15.77
C VAL A 145 -1.25 -17.10 14.94
N LEU A 146 -1.55 -16.99 13.63
CA LEU A 146 -0.93 -15.98 12.77
C LEU A 146 -1.40 -14.58 13.15
N GLU A 147 -0.47 -13.73 13.57
CA GLU A 147 -0.72 -12.35 14.03
C GLU A 147 -0.36 -11.29 12.99
N TRP A 148 0.57 -11.62 12.09
CA TRP A 148 1.14 -10.68 11.13
C TRP A 148 1.42 -11.35 9.78
N LEU A 149 0.84 -10.82 8.71
CA LEU A 149 1.03 -11.28 7.34
C LEU A 149 1.45 -10.13 6.42
N SER A 150 2.58 -10.28 5.74
CA SER A 150 3.01 -9.35 4.69
C SER A 150 3.44 -10.11 3.45
N ILE A 151 2.85 -9.75 2.32
CA ILE A 151 3.08 -10.35 1.02
C ILE A 151 3.39 -9.19 0.07
N THR A 152 4.61 -9.14 -0.45
CA THR A 152 5.08 -8.04 -1.28
C THR A 152 5.75 -8.56 -2.53
N ARG A 153 5.32 -8.10 -3.70
CA ARG A 153 5.87 -8.48 -5.01
C ARG A 153 5.83 -9.98 -5.28
N CYS A 154 4.87 -10.70 -4.70
CA CYS A 154 4.74 -12.13 -4.88
C CYS A 154 3.90 -12.44 -6.13
N ARG A 155 4.21 -13.54 -6.82
CA ARG A 155 3.44 -14.04 -7.96
C ARG A 155 2.59 -15.22 -7.51
N MET A 156 1.28 -15.08 -7.66
CA MET A 156 0.26 -16.07 -7.27
C MET A 156 -1.06 -15.74 -7.99
N ALA A 157 -1.93 -16.74 -8.21
CA ALA A 157 -3.19 -16.54 -8.92
C ALA A 157 -4.21 -15.69 -8.12
N GLY A 158 -4.20 -15.81 -6.79
CA GLY A 158 -5.06 -15.06 -5.89
C GLY A 158 -4.74 -15.36 -4.43
N LEU A 159 -5.31 -14.55 -3.52
CA LEU A 159 -5.16 -14.73 -2.08
C LEU A 159 -6.54 -14.95 -1.47
N SER A 160 -6.94 -16.22 -1.36
CA SER A 160 -8.17 -16.63 -0.68
C SER A 160 -7.82 -17.59 0.46
N ILE A 161 -8.30 -17.27 1.66
CA ILE A 161 -8.11 -18.08 2.86
C ILE A 161 -9.49 -18.34 3.46
N ALA A 162 -9.95 -19.58 3.37
CA ALA A 162 -11.29 -19.98 3.81
C ALA A 162 -11.44 -19.96 5.35
N GLN A 163 -10.36 -20.24 6.07
CA GLN A 163 -10.32 -20.24 7.53
C GLN A 163 -10.34 -18.81 8.08
N GLU A 164 -11.03 -18.62 9.20
CA GLU A 164 -10.96 -17.38 9.95
C GLU A 164 -9.61 -17.23 10.67
N LEU A 165 -8.95 -16.10 10.47
CA LEU A 165 -7.69 -15.74 11.10
C LEU A 165 -7.94 -14.78 12.27
N SER A 166 -8.54 -15.29 13.36
CA SER A 166 -8.97 -14.45 14.49
C SER A 166 -7.82 -13.79 15.27
N GLN A 167 -6.58 -14.26 15.12
CA GLN A 167 -5.39 -13.65 15.74
C GLN A 167 -4.70 -12.63 14.82
N LEU A 168 -5.12 -12.50 13.56
CA LEU A 168 -4.45 -11.64 12.59
C LEU A 168 -4.76 -10.17 12.86
N HIS A 169 -3.73 -9.42 13.25
CA HIS A 169 -3.83 -8.00 13.56
C HIS A 169 -3.25 -7.10 12.46
N TYR A 170 -2.35 -7.62 11.63
CA TYR A 170 -1.71 -6.87 10.55
C TYR A 170 -1.74 -7.66 9.24
N LEU A 171 -2.23 -7.02 8.18
CA LEU A 171 -2.25 -7.55 6.82
C LEU A 171 -1.66 -6.52 5.86
N CYS A 172 -0.65 -6.91 5.10
CA CYS A 172 -0.02 -6.09 4.07
C CYS A 172 0.12 -6.87 2.77
N VAL A 173 -0.50 -6.38 1.69
CA VAL A 173 -0.43 -6.97 0.35
C VAL A 173 -0.03 -5.88 -0.64
N GLN A 174 1.11 -6.05 -1.31
CA GLN A 174 1.65 -5.00 -2.18
C GLN A 174 2.29 -5.55 -3.46
N PHE A 175 1.93 -5.00 -4.61
CA PHE A 175 2.52 -5.26 -5.92
C PHE A 175 2.48 -6.74 -6.34
N CYS A 176 1.40 -7.45 -6.00
CA CYS A 176 1.27 -8.89 -6.26
C CYS A 176 0.47 -9.20 -7.52
N PHE A 177 -0.24 -8.22 -8.10
CA PHE A 177 -1.11 -8.39 -9.25
C PHE A 177 -2.16 -9.50 -9.03
N LEU A 178 -2.76 -9.51 -7.83
CA LEU A 178 -3.79 -10.50 -7.46
C LEU A 178 -5.06 -10.32 -8.28
N LEU A 179 -5.83 -11.38 -8.51
CA LEU A 179 -7.17 -11.25 -9.10
C LEU A 179 -8.26 -10.92 -8.06
N LYS A 180 -8.09 -11.40 -6.82
CA LYS A 180 -8.97 -11.14 -5.68
C LYS A 180 -8.23 -11.29 -4.36
N LEU A 181 -8.73 -10.61 -3.33
CA LEU A 181 -8.30 -10.75 -1.94
C LEU A 181 -9.50 -11.17 -1.08
N GLU A 182 -9.41 -12.33 -0.44
CA GLU A 182 -10.46 -12.90 0.38
C GLU A 182 -9.87 -13.52 1.65
N ILE A 183 -10.02 -12.84 2.78
CA ILE A 183 -9.51 -13.29 4.09
C ILE A 183 -10.58 -12.95 5.11
N ARG A 184 -10.90 -13.85 6.06
CA ARG A 184 -11.75 -13.49 7.21
C ARG A 184 -10.88 -13.21 8.42
N ALA A 185 -10.77 -11.95 8.83
CA ALA A 185 -9.89 -11.54 9.94
C ALA A 185 -10.59 -10.50 10.84
N PRO A 186 -11.42 -10.93 11.81
CA PRO A 186 -12.29 -10.02 12.56
C PRO A 186 -11.52 -9.07 13.50
N ASN A 187 -10.32 -9.44 13.93
CA ASN A 187 -9.48 -8.64 14.82
C ASN A 187 -8.35 -7.90 14.08
N LEU A 188 -8.49 -7.70 12.76
CA LEU A 188 -7.54 -6.95 11.95
C LEU A 188 -7.53 -5.49 12.38
N VAL A 189 -6.35 -4.98 12.75
CA VAL A 189 -6.15 -3.61 13.22
C VAL A 189 -5.61 -2.73 12.09
N THR A 190 -4.59 -3.23 11.37
CA THR A 190 -3.93 -2.50 10.29
C THR A 190 -4.05 -3.26 8.98
N PHE A 191 -4.59 -2.58 7.96
CA PHE A 191 -4.69 -3.10 6.60
C PHE A 191 -3.91 -2.23 5.62
N MET A 192 -2.99 -2.82 4.87
CA MET A 192 -2.24 -2.14 3.81
C MET A 192 -2.40 -2.89 2.49
N PHE A 193 -2.87 -2.20 1.46
CA PHE A 193 -3.08 -2.79 0.14
C PHE A 193 -2.56 -1.87 -0.95
N ASN A 194 -1.52 -2.27 -1.68
CA ASN A 194 -1.00 -1.50 -2.80
C ASN A 194 -0.97 -2.37 -4.06
N ASP A 195 -2.00 -2.32 -4.90
CA ASP A 195 -2.09 -3.13 -6.12
C ASP A 195 -3.01 -2.44 -7.15
N HIS A 196 -3.41 -3.13 -8.21
CA HIS A 196 -4.52 -2.68 -9.06
C HIS A 196 -5.88 -2.87 -8.36
N ALA A 197 -6.93 -2.29 -8.94
CA ALA A 197 -8.29 -2.41 -8.42
C ALA A 197 -8.81 -3.86 -8.54
N ILE A 198 -9.16 -4.47 -7.41
CA ILE A 198 -9.64 -5.86 -7.33
C ILE A 198 -10.75 -5.99 -6.29
N PRO A 199 -11.56 -7.05 -6.32
CA PRO A 199 -12.45 -7.38 -5.21
C PRO A 199 -11.66 -7.65 -3.92
N ILE A 200 -12.03 -6.95 -2.83
CA ILE A 200 -11.46 -7.10 -1.49
C ILE A 200 -12.57 -7.52 -0.52
N MET A 201 -12.41 -8.69 0.10
CA MET A 201 -13.34 -9.25 1.08
C MET A 201 -12.57 -9.60 2.36
N LEU A 202 -12.81 -8.86 3.44
CA LEU A 202 -12.08 -9.02 4.71
C LEU A 202 -12.87 -9.76 5.82
N GLY A 203 -14.12 -10.16 5.51
CA GLY A 203 -15.03 -10.86 6.43
C GLY A 203 -15.54 -9.98 7.57
N GLU A 204 -16.83 -10.05 7.88
CA GLU A 204 -17.44 -9.29 8.98
C GLU A 204 -17.50 -10.13 10.27
N PRO A 205 -17.42 -9.53 11.47
CA PRO A 205 -17.26 -8.08 11.75
C PRO A 205 -15.80 -7.60 11.69
N LEU A 206 -15.54 -6.37 11.23
CA LEU A 206 -14.20 -5.77 11.17
C LEU A 206 -13.96 -4.69 12.24
N LYS A 207 -12.76 -4.67 12.83
CA LYS A 207 -12.30 -3.65 13.80
C LYS A 207 -11.03 -2.93 13.34
N ILE A 208 -10.94 -2.63 12.05
CA ILE A 208 -9.77 -1.99 11.44
C ILE A 208 -9.69 -0.53 11.92
N SER A 209 -8.59 -0.17 12.61
CA SER A 209 -8.34 1.22 13.00
C SER A 209 -7.79 2.02 11.83
N GLU A 210 -6.89 1.41 11.05
CA GLU A 210 -6.13 2.09 10.00
C GLU A 210 -6.09 1.24 8.72
N ALA A 211 -6.52 1.85 7.61
CA ALA A 211 -6.38 1.27 6.28
C ALA A 211 -5.59 2.20 5.35
N THR A 212 -4.57 1.67 4.67
CA THR A 212 -3.79 2.38 3.65
C THR A 212 -3.89 1.64 2.32
N ILE A 213 -4.47 2.29 1.32
CA ILE A 213 -4.71 1.74 0.00
C ILE A 213 -3.91 2.53 -1.04
N GLY A 214 -3.30 1.85 -2.01
CA GLY A 214 -2.63 2.48 -3.14
C GLY A 214 -2.97 1.75 -4.43
N LEU A 215 -3.64 2.45 -5.33
CA LEU A 215 -4.13 1.90 -6.59
C LEU A 215 -3.18 2.23 -7.73
N PHE A 216 -2.66 1.20 -8.39
CA PHE A 216 -1.88 1.34 -9.62
C PHE A 216 -2.80 1.18 -10.82
N SER A 217 -3.23 2.30 -11.38
CA SER A 217 -4.06 2.31 -12.60
C SER A 217 -3.65 3.44 -13.53
N SER A 218 -3.73 3.17 -14.84
CA SER A 218 -3.66 4.20 -15.87
C SER A 218 -5.01 4.91 -16.08
N SER A 219 -6.11 4.37 -15.55
CA SER A 219 -7.47 4.89 -15.68
C SER A 219 -7.97 5.60 -14.42
N ASP A 220 -9.12 6.25 -14.55
CA ASP A 220 -9.86 6.84 -13.43
C ASP A 220 -10.34 5.76 -12.45
N CYS A 221 -9.99 5.90 -11.17
CA CYS A 221 -10.35 4.95 -10.11
C CYS A 221 -11.48 5.47 -9.19
N PHE A 222 -12.11 6.60 -9.51
CA PHE A 222 -13.06 7.25 -8.61
C PHE A 222 -14.19 6.30 -8.20
N ASN A 223 -14.84 5.66 -9.18
CA ASN A 223 -15.98 4.77 -8.88
C ASN A 223 -15.55 3.65 -7.95
N TYR A 224 -14.52 2.87 -8.32
CA TYR A 224 -13.99 1.78 -7.48
C TYR A 224 -13.67 2.22 -6.04
N VAL A 225 -13.04 3.39 -5.87
CA VAL A 225 -12.72 3.93 -4.55
C VAL A 225 -13.98 4.22 -3.74
N PHE A 226 -14.96 4.88 -4.32
CA PHE A 226 -16.14 5.35 -3.60
C PHE A 226 -17.33 4.37 -3.62
N THR A 227 -17.22 3.25 -4.36
CA THR A 227 -18.15 2.11 -4.33
C THR A 227 -17.56 0.93 -3.60
N ASP A 228 -16.62 0.22 -4.21
CA ASP A 228 -16.14 -1.08 -3.77
C ASP A 228 -15.29 -0.99 -2.50
N LEU A 229 -14.33 -0.07 -2.46
CA LEU A 229 -13.47 0.10 -1.28
C LEU A 229 -14.25 0.62 -0.07
N VAL A 230 -15.18 1.56 -0.28
CA VAL A 230 -16.04 2.06 0.80
C VAL A 230 -16.87 0.94 1.41
N ASN A 231 -17.39 0.01 0.60
CA ASN A 231 -18.12 -1.14 1.11
C ASN A 231 -17.21 -2.07 1.94
N ALA A 232 -16.01 -2.36 1.43
CA ALA A 232 -15.06 -3.23 2.11
C ALA A 232 -14.47 -2.64 3.40
N LEU A 233 -14.45 -1.31 3.54
CA LEU A 233 -13.76 -0.58 4.61
C LEU A 233 -14.69 0.34 5.41
N SER A 234 -15.99 0.04 5.43
CA SER A 234 -17.02 0.88 6.05
C SER A 234 -16.80 1.15 7.56
N HIS A 235 -16.06 0.27 8.24
CA HIS A 235 -15.81 0.33 9.69
C HIS A 235 -14.58 1.14 10.11
N VAL A 236 -13.76 1.57 9.16
CA VAL A 236 -12.43 2.16 9.42
C VAL A 236 -12.52 3.56 10.03
N GLN A 237 -11.63 3.85 11.00
CA GLN A 237 -11.52 5.18 11.62
C GLN A 237 -10.57 6.13 10.86
N SER A 238 -9.48 5.60 10.32
CA SER A 238 -8.49 6.34 9.53
C SER A 238 -8.20 5.65 8.19
N LEU A 239 -8.50 6.33 7.09
CA LEU A 239 -8.39 5.80 5.73
C LEU A 239 -7.48 6.67 4.88
N SER A 240 -6.37 6.10 4.39
CA SER A 240 -5.51 6.73 3.40
C SER A 240 -5.60 6.01 2.06
N ILE A 241 -5.86 6.73 0.97
CA ILE A 241 -6.00 6.16 -0.38
C ILE A 241 -5.14 6.94 -1.36
N ASN A 242 -4.28 6.27 -2.11
CA ASN A 242 -3.60 6.81 -3.28
C ASN A 242 -4.27 6.28 -4.55
N PHE A 243 -4.74 7.16 -5.43
CA PHE A 243 -5.45 6.76 -6.66
C PHE A 243 -5.42 7.86 -7.72
N LYS A 244 -5.80 7.49 -8.95
CA LYS A 244 -5.87 8.38 -10.09
C LYS A 244 -7.30 8.82 -10.38
N ILE A 245 -7.50 10.08 -10.76
CA ILE A 245 -8.74 10.59 -11.36
C ILE A 245 -8.46 11.33 -12.66
N ASN A 246 -9.45 11.34 -13.54
CA ASN A 246 -9.49 12.22 -14.70
C ASN A 246 -10.32 13.46 -14.40
N THR A 247 -9.99 14.59 -15.02
CA THR A 247 -10.77 15.84 -14.95
C THR A 247 -12.11 15.75 -15.70
N GLU A 248 -12.17 14.92 -16.74
CA GLU A 248 -13.41 14.52 -17.41
C GLU A 248 -14.12 13.39 -16.64
N VAL A 249 -15.46 13.41 -16.65
CA VAL A 249 -16.28 12.41 -15.97
C VAL A 249 -16.92 11.49 -17.01
N LEU A 250 -16.38 10.28 -17.13
CA LEU A 250 -17.01 9.23 -17.95
C LEU A 250 -18.19 8.55 -17.23
N GLY A 251 -18.21 8.58 -15.90
CA GLY A 251 -19.28 8.03 -15.09
C GLY A 251 -19.14 8.40 -13.61
N PHE A 252 -20.27 8.47 -12.91
CA PHE A 252 -20.34 8.80 -11.49
C PHE A 252 -21.43 7.98 -10.80
N VAL A 253 -21.00 6.93 -10.09
CA VAL A 253 -21.90 6.05 -9.34
C VAL A 253 -21.91 6.48 -7.87
N LYS A 254 -23.09 6.81 -7.36
CA LYS A 254 -23.27 7.11 -5.93
C LYS A 254 -23.50 5.80 -5.17
N ASN A 255 -22.73 5.59 -4.11
CA ASN A 255 -22.85 4.47 -3.18
C ASN A 255 -23.84 4.81 -2.03
N PRO A 256 -24.81 3.93 -1.71
CA PRO A 256 -25.65 4.11 -0.51
C PRO A 256 -24.87 3.95 0.81
N THR A 257 -23.78 3.19 0.82
CA THR A 257 -22.99 2.90 2.03
C THR A 257 -22.31 4.15 2.56
N ARG A 258 -22.32 4.31 3.88
CA ARG A 258 -21.70 5.43 4.59
C ARG A 258 -20.53 4.95 5.45
N LEU A 259 -19.49 5.76 5.50
CA LEU A 259 -18.30 5.62 6.34
C LEU A 259 -18.57 6.23 7.72
N THR A 260 -19.45 5.61 8.51
CA THR A 260 -19.95 6.21 9.78
C THR A 260 -18.90 6.27 10.88
N ASN A 261 -17.86 5.44 10.82
CA ASN A 261 -16.79 5.43 11.81
C ASN A 261 -15.59 6.30 11.42
N LEU A 262 -15.55 6.80 10.19
CA LEU A 262 -14.39 7.48 9.64
C LEU A 262 -14.22 8.88 10.25
N ARG A 263 -13.05 9.13 10.83
CA ARG A 263 -12.65 10.41 11.45
C ARG A 263 -11.58 11.13 10.64
N LEU A 264 -10.67 10.38 10.02
CA LEU A 264 -9.58 10.90 9.21
C LEU A 264 -9.57 10.27 7.83
N MET A 265 -9.56 11.11 6.78
CA MET A 265 -9.43 10.68 5.39
C MET A 265 -8.26 11.38 4.72
N ILE A 266 -7.31 10.61 4.21
CA ILE A 266 -6.12 11.12 3.49
C ILE A 266 -6.14 10.62 2.05
N LEU A 267 -6.43 11.49 1.10
CA LEU A 267 -6.44 11.16 -0.32
C LEU A 267 -5.18 11.69 -0.99
N LYS A 268 -4.43 10.80 -1.63
CA LYS A 268 -3.33 11.12 -2.54
C LYS A 268 -3.84 10.90 -3.96
N ILE A 269 -3.90 11.97 -4.75
CA ILE A 269 -4.69 12.00 -5.97
C ILE A 269 -3.80 12.45 -7.12
N ASP A 270 -3.58 11.53 -8.06
CA ASP A 270 -2.96 11.85 -9.34
C ASP A 270 -4.06 12.28 -10.33
N ILE A 271 -3.98 13.50 -10.83
CA ILE A 271 -4.99 14.13 -11.69
C ILE A 271 -4.46 14.20 -13.12
N SER A 272 -5.22 13.68 -14.08
CA SER A 272 -4.96 13.82 -15.52
C SER A 272 -6.15 14.37 -16.29
N GLY A 273 -5.91 14.85 -17.51
CA GLY A 273 -6.92 15.43 -18.39
C GLY A 273 -6.74 16.94 -18.54
N TRP A 274 -7.77 17.62 -19.03
CA TRP A 274 -7.74 19.05 -19.39
C TRP A 274 -8.04 19.97 -18.20
N PRO A 275 -7.26 21.04 -17.98
CA PRO A 275 -7.39 21.91 -16.81
C PRO A 275 -8.69 22.72 -16.77
N GLU A 276 -9.35 22.91 -17.92
CA GLU A 276 -10.63 23.61 -18.06
C GLU A 276 -11.81 22.77 -17.55
N THR A 277 -11.64 21.45 -17.46
CA THR A 277 -12.70 20.54 -17.01
C THR A 277 -12.65 20.35 -15.49
N THR A 278 -13.78 20.57 -14.81
CA THR A 278 -13.85 20.54 -13.33
C THR A 278 -14.47 19.27 -12.77
N GLY A 279 -15.34 18.62 -13.54
CA GLY A 279 -16.23 17.57 -13.06
C GLY A 279 -15.50 16.45 -12.32
N GLY A 280 -14.34 16.05 -12.82
CA GLY A 280 -13.51 15.01 -12.24
C GLY A 280 -13.12 15.25 -10.79
N ILE A 281 -12.63 16.46 -10.49
CA ILE A 281 -12.20 16.91 -9.17
C ILE A 281 -13.41 17.17 -8.28
N LEU A 282 -14.48 17.77 -8.84
CA LEU A 282 -15.71 18.07 -8.11
C LEU A 282 -16.41 16.84 -7.55
N ARG A 283 -16.24 15.67 -8.16
CA ARG A 283 -16.76 14.40 -7.61
C ARG A 283 -16.25 14.14 -6.18
N LEU A 284 -15.09 14.69 -5.77
CA LEU A 284 -14.58 14.58 -4.41
C LEU A 284 -15.47 15.27 -3.37
N ALA A 285 -16.33 16.22 -3.76
CA ALA A 285 -17.34 16.80 -2.87
C ALA A 285 -18.26 15.73 -2.26
N TYR A 286 -18.42 14.59 -2.95
CA TYR A 286 -19.20 13.45 -2.49
C TYR A 286 -18.69 12.84 -1.17
N ILE A 287 -17.43 13.10 -0.79
CA ILE A 287 -16.85 12.67 0.50
C ILE A 287 -17.71 13.14 1.68
N LEU A 288 -18.22 14.39 1.65
CA LEU A 288 -19.04 14.92 2.73
C LEU A 288 -20.32 14.10 2.94
N LYS A 289 -20.90 13.57 1.86
CA LYS A 289 -22.09 12.72 1.94
C LYS A 289 -21.77 11.30 2.41
N LEU A 290 -20.59 10.79 2.03
CA LEU A 290 -20.16 9.43 2.38
C LEU A 290 -19.71 9.31 3.83
N ALA A 291 -19.04 10.32 4.37
CA ALA A 291 -18.40 10.26 5.68
C ALA A 291 -18.99 11.35 6.61
N PRO A 292 -20.22 11.19 7.13
CA PRO A 292 -20.95 12.24 7.86
C PRO A 292 -20.31 12.67 9.18
N PHE A 293 -19.35 11.89 9.66
CA PHE A 293 -18.68 12.06 10.95
C PHE A 293 -17.18 12.38 10.80
N LEU A 294 -16.75 12.69 9.58
CA LEU A 294 -15.37 13.02 9.25
C LEU A 294 -14.92 14.27 10.01
N GLU A 295 -13.76 14.21 10.65
CA GLU A 295 -13.21 15.33 11.43
C GLU A 295 -12.04 16.01 10.71
N GLU A 296 -11.24 15.23 9.98
CA GLU A 296 -10.07 15.71 9.24
C GLU A 296 -10.06 15.15 7.81
N LEU A 297 -9.93 16.06 6.84
CA LEU A 297 -9.80 15.74 5.43
C LEU A 297 -8.47 16.28 4.88
N VAL A 298 -7.63 15.38 4.37
CA VAL A 298 -6.37 15.72 3.72
C VAL A 298 -6.42 15.32 2.25
N LEU A 299 -6.22 16.29 1.36
CA LEU A 299 -6.18 16.11 -0.08
C LEU A 299 -4.77 16.47 -0.59
N HIS A 300 -4.00 15.47 -0.96
CA HIS A 300 -2.71 15.62 -1.62
C HIS A 300 -2.89 15.45 -3.13
N MET A 301 -3.01 16.55 -3.85
CA MET A 301 -3.26 16.53 -5.29
C MET A 301 -1.96 16.70 -6.07
N TYR A 302 -1.84 15.98 -7.17
CA TYR A 302 -0.77 16.18 -8.13
C TYR A 302 -1.36 16.19 -9.55
N TYR A 303 -1.21 17.30 -10.26
CA TYR A 303 -1.66 17.42 -11.64
C TYR A 303 -0.51 17.15 -12.59
N LEU A 304 -0.68 16.15 -13.47
CA LEU A 304 0.35 15.67 -14.39
C LEU A 304 0.73 16.69 -15.48
N ASN A 305 -0.17 17.62 -15.79
CA ASN A 305 0.02 18.63 -16.84
C ASN A 305 0.32 20.02 -16.25
N LEU A 306 0.64 20.99 -17.11
CA LEU A 306 0.78 22.39 -16.70
C LEU A 306 -0.61 22.98 -16.41
N ALA A 307 -0.79 23.52 -15.21
CA ALA A 307 -2.02 24.22 -14.85
C ALA A 307 -2.12 25.53 -15.65
N ILE A 308 -3.33 25.82 -16.14
CA ILE A 308 -3.65 27.08 -16.82
C ILE A 308 -4.39 27.99 -15.82
N PRO A 309 -4.09 29.31 -15.76
CA PRO A 309 -4.75 30.23 -14.85
C PRO A 309 -6.28 30.25 -15.03
N VAL A 310 -7.01 30.21 -13.91
CA VAL A 310 -8.47 30.41 -13.92
C VAL A 310 -8.79 31.87 -14.16
N LEU A 311 -9.17 32.20 -15.40
CA LEU A 311 -9.54 33.55 -15.80
C LEU A 311 -10.98 33.90 -15.38
N GLN A 312 -11.88 32.92 -15.37
CA GLN A 312 -13.31 33.13 -15.13
C GLN A 312 -13.65 33.24 -13.62
N THR A 313 -14.81 33.83 -13.34
CA THR A 313 -15.45 33.83 -12.01
C THR A 313 -16.22 32.53 -11.83
N ILE A 314 -16.10 31.90 -10.66
CA ILE A 314 -16.87 30.71 -10.31
C ILE A 314 -18.29 31.15 -9.97
N GLU A 315 -19.27 30.57 -10.65
CA GLU A 315 -20.68 30.68 -10.31
C GLU A 315 -21.07 29.52 -9.37
N ASP A 316 -21.74 29.86 -8.27
CA ASP A 316 -22.09 28.92 -7.21
C ASP A 316 -23.34 28.11 -7.61
N THR A 317 -23.13 26.96 -8.24
CA THR A 317 -24.24 26.14 -8.78
C THR A 317 -24.45 24.83 -8.02
N SER A 318 -23.61 24.52 -7.03
CA SER A 318 -23.70 23.26 -6.27
C SER A 318 -24.68 23.38 -5.10
N PRO A 319 -25.61 22.42 -4.92
CA PRO A 319 -26.55 22.45 -3.81
C PRO A 319 -25.81 22.32 -2.47
N PRO A 320 -26.21 23.10 -1.45
CA PRO A 320 -25.59 23.02 -0.12
C PRO A 320 -25.83 21.65 0.51
N HIS A 321 -24.77 21.11 1.12
CA HIS A 321 -24.77 19.89 1.92
C HIS A 321 -23.96 20.10 3.21
N PRO A 322 -24.58 20.69 4.26
CA PRO A 322 -23.88 21.00 5.50
C PRO A 322 -23.24 19.76 6.15
N HIS A 323 -22.03 19.94 6.65
CA HIS A 323 -21.24 18.92 7.31
C HIS A 323 -20.74 19.43 8.67
N SER A 324 -21.31 18.91 9.76
CA SER A 324 -21.17 19.46 11.11
C SER A 324 -19.96 18.94 11.91
N HIS A 325 -19.22 17.96 11.40
CA HIS A 325 -18.10 17.35 12.14
C HIS A 325 -16.72 17.70 11.60
N LEU A 326 -16.62 18.22 10.37
CA LEU A 326 -15.35 18.45 9.69
C LEU A 326 -14.69 19.70 10.28
N LYS A 327 -13.58 19.50 10.99
CA LYS A 327 -12.86 20.54 11.76
C LYS A 327 -11.64 21.05 11.00
N THR A 328 -10.95 20.16 10.30
CA THR A 328 -9.70 20.48 9.62
C THR A 328 -9.70 19.98 8.17
N ILE A 329 -9.25 20.85 7.28
CA ILE A 329 -9.06 20.52 5.87
C ILE A 329 -7.66 20.93 5.46
N ARG A 330 -6.97 20.05 4.73
CA ARG A 330 -5.67 20.38 4.14
C ARG A 330 -5.66 20.00 2.68
N MET A 331 -5.43 20.98 1.81
CA MET A 331 -5.26 20.76 0.37
C MET A 331 -3.83 21.09 0.00
N THR A 332 -3.05 20.10 -0.45
CA THR A 332 -1.68 20.30 -0.93
C THR A 332 -1.58 20.05 -2.44
N GLY A 333 -0.63 20.67 -3.12
CA GLY A 333 -0.57 20.64 -4.59
C GLY A 333 -1.71 21.42 -5.23
N PHE A 334 -2.14 22.50 -4.57
CA PHE A 334 -3.14 23.42 -5.08
C PHE A 334 -2.50 24.29 -6.15
N TYR A 335 -2.70 23.96 -7.43
CA TYR A 335 -2.12 24.67 -8.56
C TYR A 335 -3.07 25.69 -9.18
N GLY A 336 -4.24 25.86 -8.56
CA GLY A 336 -5.26 26.78 -9.03
C GLY A 336 -6.05 26.25 -10.22
N LEU A 337 -6.22 24.93 -10.34
CA LEU A 337 -7.16 24.37 -11.31
C LEU A 337 -8.59 24.81 -10.96
N HIS A 338 -9.44 24.99 -11.97
CA HIS A 338 -10.81 25.43 -11.77
C HIS A 338 -11.57 24.51 -10.79
N GLY A 339 -11.46 23.18 -10.98
CA GLY A 339 -12.09 22.20 -10.09
C GLY A 339 -11.49 22.15 -8.67
N GLN A 340 -10.21 22.51 -8.49
CA GLN A 340 -9.62 22.63 -7.14
C GLN A 340 -10.22 23.82 -6.39
N LEU A 341 -10.37 24.95 -7.08
CA LEU A 341 -10.90 26.18 -6.52
C LEU A 341 -12.39 26.01 -6.15
N GLU A 342 -13.18 25.40 -7.03
CA GLU A 342 -14.59 25.10 -6.76
C GLU A 342 -14.76 24.09 -5.61
N LEU A 343 -13.97 23.02 -5.58
CA LEU A 343 -13.99 22.07 -4.47
C LEU A 343 -13.62 22.76 -3.14
N ALA A 344 -12.62 23.64 -3.15
CA ALA A 344 -12.22 24.38 -1.95
C ALA A 344 -13.36 25.28 -1.43
N LEU A 345 -14.01 26.05 -2.31
CA LEU A 345 -15.16 26.88 -1.96
C LEU A 345 -16.33 26.04 -1.46
N TYR A 346 -16.63 24.92 -2.13
CA TYR A 346 -17.67 24.00 -1.72
C TYR A 346 -17.41 23.48 -0.30
N LEU A 347 -16.19 23.05 0.00
CA LEU A 347 -15.82 22.56 1.33
C LEU A 347 -15.91 23.66 2.40
N LEU A 348 -15.41 24.86 2.11
CA LEU A 348 -15.48 26.02 3.02
C LEU A 348 -16.92 26.38 3.40
N ARG A 349 -17.83 26.38 2.42
CA ARG A 349 -19.25 26.75 2.63
C ARG A 349 -20.05 25.68 3.36
N ASN A 350 -19.68 24.41 3.18
CA ASN A 350 -20.45 23.29 3.69
C ASN A 350 -19.95 22.76 5.05
N ALA A 351 -18.67 22.93 5.38
CA ALA A 351 -18.13 22.48 6.67
C ALA A 351 -18.45 23.50 7.78
N THR A 352 -19.58 23.32 8.48
CA THR A 352 -20.10 24.31 9.44
C THR A 352 -19.32 24.39 10.75
N SER A 353 -18.55 23.35 11.09
CA SER A 353 -17.69 23.28 12.28
C SER A 353 -16.20 23.44 11.96
N LEU A 354 -15.90 23.96 10.77
CA LEU A 354 -14.53 24.10 10.27
C LEU A 354 -13.75 25.10 11.13
N LYS A 355 -12.65 24.63 11.70
CA LYS A 355 -11.72 25.44 12.51
C LYS A 355 -10.57 25.95 11.67
N CYS A 356 -10.09 25.14 10.73
CA CYS A 356 -8.94 25.48 9.90
C CYS A 356 -9.03 24.77 8.54
N MET A 357 -8.76 25.52 7.48
CA MET A 357 -8.49 25.00 6.16
C MET A 357 -7.16 25.55 5.65
N VAL A 358 -6.21 24.66 5.34
CA VAL A 358 -4.90 25.01 4.82
C VAL A 358 -4.85 24.73 3.32
N ILE A 359 -4.51 25.75 2.54
CA ILE A 359 -4.16 25.64 1.13
C ILE A 359 -2.64 25.73 0.99
N ASP A 360 -2.01 24.65 0.56
CA ASP A 360 -0.57 24.54 0.30
C ASP A 360 -0.36 24.25 -1.19
N PRO A 361 0.23 25.18 -1.97
CA PRO A 361 0.53 24.90 -3.38
C PRO A 361 1.58 23.80 -3.57
N VAL A 362 2.36 23.44 -2.53
CA VAL A 362 3.40 22.40 -2.62
C VAL A 362 2.77 21.01 -2.61
N VAL A 363 3.16 20.15 -3.55
CA VAL A 363 2.75 18.74 -3.58
C VAL A 363 3.42 17.98 -2.45
N ARG A 364 2.64 17.23 -1.68
CA ARG A 364 3.15 16.32 -0.62
C ARG A 364 2.88 14.84 -0.92
N ASN A 365 2.66 14.50 -2.19
CA ASN A 365 2.53 13.12 -2.62
C ASN A 365 3.91 12.44 -2.74
N SER A 366 4.05 11.22 -2.22
CA SER A 366 5.31 10.48 -2.19
C SER A 366 5.65 9.77 -3.51
N SER A 367 4.71 9.70 -4.46
CA SER A 367 4.87 8.94 -5.71
C SER A 367 5.59 9.69 -6.83
N TYR A 368 5.56 11.03 -6.84
CA TYR A 368 6.17 11.82 -7.91
C TYR A 368 6.65 13.18 -7.40
N ILE A 369 7.85 13.58 -7.83
CA ILE A 369 8.42 14.90 -7.55
C ILE A 369 8.56 15.63 -8.89
N PRO A 370 7.81 16.72 -9.12
CA PRO A 370 7.94 17.49 -10.35
C PRO A 370 9.32 18.14 -10.48
N PRO A 371 9.81 18.36 -11.71
CA PRO A 371 11.02 19.15 -11.95
C PRO A 371 10.89 20.51 -11.27
N LEU A 372 11.97 21.00 -10.64
CA LEU A 372 11.97 22.21 -9.81
C LEU A 372 11.32 23.41 -10.51
N VAL A 373 11.69 23.69 -11.75
CA VAL A 373 11.17 24.83 -12.53
C VAL A 373 9.66 24.74 -12.76
N VAL A 374 9.16 23.52 -13.05
CA VAL A 374 7.71 23.29 -13.23
C VAL A 374 6.99 23.45 -11.89
N ALA A 375 7.57 22.91 -10.82
CA ALA A 375 7.04 23.01 -9.47
C ALA A 375 6.93 24.47 -9.01
N GLU A 376 7.97 25.28 -9.20
CA GLU A 376 7.99 26.71 -8.81
C GLU A 376 6.89 27.51 -9.52
N LYS A 377 6.72 27.30 -10.83
CA LYS A 377 5.66 27.97 -11.60
C LYS A 377 4.26 27.57 -11.11
N GLN A 378 4.04 26.28 -10.86
CA GLN A 378 2.76 25.77 -10.36
C GLN A 378 2.46 26.25 -8.92
N ILE A 379 3.48 26.28 -8.06
CA ILE A 379 3.39 26.78 -6.68
C ILE A 379 3.02 28.28 -6.68
N TYR A 380 3.72 29.08 -7.49
CA TYR A 380 3.45 30.50 -7.62
C TYR A 380 2.02 30.76 -8.10
N GLN A 381 1.60 30.07 -9.18
CA GLN A 381 0.27 30.23 -9.74
C GLN A 381 -0.82 29.80 -8.76
N GLY A 382 -0.63 28.68 -8.08
CA GLY A 382 -1.52 28.16 -7.04
C GLY A 382 -1.72 29.16 -5.91
N ARG A 383 -0.63 29.74 -5.41
CA ARG A 383 -0.66 30.74 -4.34
C ARG A 383 -1.41 32.01 -4.74
N ILE A 384 -1.12 32.55 -5.93
CA ILE A 384 -1.82 33.74 -6.45
C ILE A 384 -3.30 33.45 -6.63
N THR A 385 -3.66 32.30 -7.18
CA THR A 385 -5.05 31.90 -7.40
C THR A 385 -5.80 31.79 -6.08
N ALA A 386 -5.23 31.09 -5.09
CA ALA A 386 -5.83 30.97 -3.77
C ALA A 386 -6.06 32.33 -3.11
N ARG A 387 -5.07 33.24 -3.12
CA ARG A 387 -5.18 34.57 -2.51
C ARG A 387 -6.19 35.47 -3.23
N THR A 388 -6.26 35.42 -4.54
CA THR A 388 -7.14 36.31 -5.32
C THR A 388 -8.57 35.81 -5.37
N LYS A 389 -8.80 34.49 -5.30
CA LYS A 389 -10.11 33.89 -5.52
C LYS A 389 -10.77 33.34 -4.24
N LEU A 390 -10.02 32.76 -3.29
CA LEU A 390 -10.59 32.24 -2.04
C LEU A 390 -10.67 33.29 -0.93
N TRP A 391 -9.76 34.25 -0.92
CA TRP A 391 -9.73 35.34 0.08
C TRP A 391 -10.63 36.53 -0.29
N ARG A 392 -11.46 36.40 -1.33
CA ARG A 392 -12.34 37.49 -1.76
C ARG A 392 -13.34 37.80 -0.63
N ASN A 393 -13.41 39.09 -0.26
CA ASN A 393 -14.39 39.65 0.69
C ASN A 393 -14.27 39.22 2.17
N ASN A 394 -13.13 38.67 2.62
CA ASN A 394 -12.93 38.22 4.02
C ASN A 394 -13.96 37.18 4.53
N GLU A 395 -14.71 36.52 3.63
CA GLU A 395 -15.79 35.59 3.98
C GLU A 395 -15.31 34.45 4.91
N PHE A 396 -14.09 33.97 4.69
CA PHE A 396 -13.49 32.85 5.42
C PHE A 396 -12.37 33.27 6.37
N ARG A 397 -12.37 34.54 6.80
CA ARG A 397 -11.35 35.09 7.70
C ARG A 397 -11.34 34.33 9.04
N GLY A 398 -10.17 33.90 9.47
CA GLY A 398 -9.97 33.17 10.73
C GLY A 398 -10.05 31.64 10.61
N VAL A 399 -10.51 31.12 9.47
CA VAL A 399 -10.55 29.68 9.20
C VAL A 399 -9.62 29.29 8.04
N LEU A 400 -9.46 30.14 7.02
CA LEU A 400 -8.63 29.84 5.84
C LEU A 400 -7.19 30.36 5.97
N GLU A 401 -6.21 29.45 5.84
CA GLU A 401 -4.78 29.71 5.79
C GLU A 401 -4.21 29.34 4.40
N ILE A 402 -3.41 30.22 3.80
CA ILE A 402 -2.77 30.00 2.49
C ILE A 402 -1.24 30.10 2.65
N LEU A 403 -0.53 29.01 2.38
CA LEU A 403 0.93 28.89 2.53
C LEU A 403 1.73 29.37 1.30
#